data_AF-A0A1S4C902-F1
#
_entry.id   AF-A0A1S4C902-F1
#
_cell.length_a   1.000
_cell.length_b   1.000
_cell.length_c   1.000
_cell.angle_alpha   90.00
_cell.angle_beta   90.00
_cell.angle_gamma   90.00
#
_symmetry.space_group_name_H-M   'P 1'
#
loop_
_entity.id
_entity.type
_entity.pdbx_description
1 polymer ?
#
loop_
_entity_poly.entity_id
_entity_poly.type
_entity_poly.pdbx_seq_one_letter_code
_entity_poly.pdbx_strand_id
1 'polypeptide(L)'
;MNACAIKVLEKFSDVIFAYGFSDEYSFVLKKETTFYQRRASKILSIIVSFFSSTFVTKWKEFFSQKDLSVPPSFHSRVISCASMEVLQAYLLWRQTECHTSNLYNTCLWKLVVSGKSEKEAKEILKVLT
;
A
#
# COMPACT_ATOMS: atom_id res chain seq x y z
N MET A 1 -3.23 -8.06 -1.29
CA MET A 1 -2.09 -7.11 -1.25
C MET A 1 -0.80 -7.76 -0.73
N ASN A 2 -0.75 -8.23 0.52
CA ASN A 2 0.50 -8.75 1.11
C ASN A 2 1.15 -9.89 0.31
N ALA A 3 0.37 -10.86 -0.17
CA ALA A 3 0.89 -11.95 -0.99
C ALA A 3 1.50 -11.47 -2.33
N CYS A 4 1.00 -10.35 -2.87
CA CYS A 4 1.58 -9.72 -4.06
C CYS A 4 2.91 -9.05 -3.72
N ALA A 5 2.99 -8.36 -2.58
CA ALA A 5 4.22 -7.73 -2.11
C ALA A 5 5.32 -8.75 -1.79
N ILE A 6 4.97 -9.89 -1.18
CA ILE A 6 5.89 -11.01 -0.96
C ILE A 6 6.45 -11.50 -2.30
N LYS A 7 5.62 -11.66 -3.33
CA LYS A 7 6.09 -12.05 -4.66
C LYS A 7 7.00 -11.02 -5.31
N VAL A 8 6.78 -9.71 -5.05
CA VAL A 8 7.70 -8.65 -5.50
C VAL A 8 9.06 -8.81 -4.83
N LEU A 9 9.09 -9.02 -3.51
CA LEU A 9 10.33 -9.25 -2.75
C LEU A 9 11.09 -10.51 -3.21
N GLU A 10 10.36 -11.60 -3.48
CA GLU A 10 10.94 -12.85 -4.00
C GLU A 10 11.50 -12.67 -5.42
N LYS A 11 10.80 -11.92 -6.28
CA LYS A 11 11.15 -11.77 -7.69
C LYS A 11 12.29 -10.77 -7.92
N PHE A 12 12.32 -9.69 -7.15
CA PHE A 12 13.22 -8.57 -7.36
C PHE A 12 14.13 -8.43 -6.14
N SER A 13 15.30 -9.07 -6.17
CA SER A 13 16.27 -9.08 -5.08
C SER A 13 16.83 -7.69 -4.71
N ASP A 14 16.68 -6.70 -5.59
CA ASP A 14 17.00 -5.30 -5.31
C ASP A 14 16.00 -4.63 -4.35
N VAL A 15 14.78 -5.16 -4.23
CA VAL A 15 13.78 -4.68 -3.28
C VAL A 15 14.05 -5.32 -1.93
N ILE A 16 14.53 -4.51 -0.98
CA ILE A 16 15.04 -4.97 0.32
C ILE A 16 14.03 -4.81 1.46
N PHE A 17 13.00 -3.99 1.25
CA PHE A 17 11.99 -3.74 2.25
C PHE A 17 10.66 -3.38 1.58
N ALA A 18 9.55 -3.79 2.20
CA ALA A 18 8.22 -3.43 1.77
C ALA A 18 7.37 -3.04 2.98
N TYR A 19 6.59 -1.96 2.84
CA TYR A 19 5.60 -1.54 3.83
C TYR A 19 4.28 -1.26 3.11
N GLY A 20 3.18 -1.76 3.64
CA GLY A 20 1.87 -1.52 3.06
C GLY A 20 0.77 -1.47 4.11
N PHE A 21 -0.24 -0.65 3.83
CA PHE A 21 -1.46 -0.53 4.61
C PHE A 21 -2.59 -0.08 3.69
N SER A 22 -3.85 -0.33 4.08
CA SER A 22 -5.01 -0.05 3.22
C SER A 22 -4.85 -0.71 1.84
N ASP A 23 -4.82 0.11 0.79
CA ASP A 23 -4.73 -0.21 -0.62
C ASP A 23 -3.37 0.22 -1.22
N GLU A 24 -2.40 0.62 -0.40
CA GLU A 24 -1.08 1.07 -0.85
C GLU A 24 0.09 0.19 -0.38
N TYR A 25 1.18 0.22 -1.15
CA TYR A 25 2.44 -0.44 -0.83
C TYR A 25 3.63 0.43 -1.27
N SER A 26 4.63 0.52 -0.40
CA SER A 26 5.94 1.12 -0.63
C SER A 26 7.00 0.03 -0.73
N PHE A 27 7.81 0.07 -1.78
CA PHE A 27 8.92 -0.85 -2.00
C PHE A 27 10.24 -0.07 -1.99
N VAL A 28 11.16 -0.46 -1.11
CA VAL A 28 12.47 0.18 -0.96
C VAL A 28 13.48 -0.63 -1.75
N LEU A 29 14.15 0.02 -2.70
CA LEU A 29 15.26 -0.56 -3.43
C LEU A 29 16.58 -0.24 -2.74
N LYS A 30 17.55 -1.15 -2.77
CA LYS A 30 18.90 -0.90 -2.27
C LYS A 30 19.54 0.31 -2.96
N LYS A 31 20.28 1.13 -2.21
CA LYS A 31 20.84 2.40 -2.72
C LYS A 31 21.74 2.19 -3.93
N GLU A 32 22.53 1.11 -3.93
CA GLU A 32 23.51 0.74 -4.96
C GLU A 32 22.87 0.02 -6.16
N THR A 33 21.53 -0.06 -6.22
CA THR A 33 20.87 -0.81 -7.28
C THR A 33 21.21 -0.28 -8.68
N THR A 34 21.47 -1.21 -9.61
CA THR A 34 21.60 -0.94 -11.04
C THR A 34 20.34 -1.37 -11.81
N PHE A 35 19.27 -1.72 -11.09
CA PHE A 35 18.00 -2.21 -11.64
C PHE A 35 17.52 -1.31 -12.78
N TYR A 36 17.53 -1.84 -14.00
CA TYR A 36 17.22 -1.13 -15.25
C TYR A 36 17.86 0.25 -15.38
N GLN A 37 19.15 0.36 -15.03
CA GLN A 37 19.91 1.62 -15.08
C GLN A 37 19.26 2.75 -14.27
N ARG A 38 18.52 2.39 -13.21
CA ARG A 38 17.81 3.33 -12.33
C ARG A 38 16.80 4.22 -13.04
N ARG A 39 16.34 3.81 -14.22
CA ARG A 39 15.32 4.54 -14.98
C ARG A 39 13.99 4.45 -14.24
N ALA A 40 13.54 5.57 -13.68
CA ALA A 40 12.30 5.65 -12.89
C ALA A 40 11.11 5.03 -13.63
N SER A 41 10.92 5.33 -14.91
CA SER A 41 9.83 4.77 -15.71
C SER A 41 9.87 3.25 -15.83
N LYS A 42 11.07 2.64 -15.93
CA LYS A 42 11.23 1.18 -15.98
C LYS A 42 10.96 0.55 -14.63
N ILE A 43 11.54 1.10 -13.55
CA ILE A 43 11.28 0.65 -12.17
C ILE A 43 9.76 0.59 -11.92
N LEU A 44 9.06 1.69 -12.23
CA LEU A 44 7.61 1.78 -12.05
C LEU A 44 6.87 0.75 -12.87
N SER A 45 7.04 0.77 -14.19
CA SER A 45 6.28 -0.10 -15.09
C SER A 45 6.45 -1.58 -14.76
N ILE A 46 7.63 -1.98 -14.30
CA ILE A 46 7.95 -3.39 -14.03
C ILE A 46 7.37 -3.83 -12.69
N ILE A 47 7.58 -3.04 -11.62
CA ILE A 47 7.03 -3.37 -10.31
C ILE A 47 5.50 -3.33 -10.36
N VAL A 48 4.91 -2.30 -10.96
CA VAL A 48 3.44 -2.15 -10.99
C VAL A 48 2.77 -3.21 -11.87
N SER A 49 3.33 -3.55 -13.03
CA SER A 49 2.76 -4.59 -13.90
C SER A 49 2.86 -5.96 -13.26
N PHE A 50 3.98 -6.27 -12.61
CA PHE A 50 4.16 -7.53 -11.87
C PHE A 50 3.23 -7.61 -10.66
N PHE A 51 3.09 -6.52 -9.90
CA PHE A 51 2.16 -6.48 -8.76
C PHE A 51 0.71 -6.65 -9.21
N SER A 52 0.31 -5.94 -10.27
CA SER A 52 -1.05 -6.01 -10.82
C SER A 52 -1.39 -7.40 -11.33
N SER A 53 -0.50 -8.03 -12.10
CA SER A 53 -0.71 -9.40 -12.59
C SER A 53 -0.75 -10.41 -11.44
N THR A 54 0.12 -10.26 -10.45
CA THR A 54 0.13 -11.11 -9.25
C THR A 54 -1.16 -10.94 -8.43
N PHE A 55 -1.72 -9.74 -8.37
CA PHE A 55 -2.99 -9.52 -7.69
C PHE A 55 -4.12 -10.31 -8.34
N VAL A 56 -4.22 -10.27 -9.68
CA VAL A 56 -5.24 -11.00 -10.44
C VAL A 56 -5.05 -12.51 -10.27
N THR A 57 -3.83 -13.02 -10.41
CA THR A 57 -3.56 -14.47 -10.31
C THR A 57 -3.81 -15.01 -8.91
N LYS A 58 -3.51 -14.22 -7.87
CA LYS A 58 -3.74 -14.62 -6.47
C LYS A 58 -5.17 -14.38 -5.99
N TRP A 59 -6.02 -13.70 -6.75
CA TRP A 59 -7.36 -13.31 -6.30
C TRP A 59 -8.17 -14.49 -5.74
N LYS A 60 -8.21 -15.60 -6.48
CA LYS A 60 -8.97 -16.80 -6.10
C LYS A 60 -8.43 -17.53 -4.88
N GLU A 61 -7.16 -17.30 -4.51
CA GLU A 61 -6.59 -17.82 -3.26
C GLU A 61 -7.23 -17.15 -2.03
N PHE A 62 -7.63 -15.88 -2.14
CA PHE A 62 -8.21 -15.11 -1.04
C PHE A 62 -9.73 -14.97 -1.12
N PHE A 63 -10.28 -14.97 -2.33
CA PHE A 63 -11.70 -14.77 -2.60
C PHE A 63 -12.22 -15.89 -3.51
N SER A 64 -12.26 -17.12 -2.99
CA SER A 64 -12.64 -18.32 -3.76
C SER A 64 -14.01 -18.19 -4.44
N GLN A 65 -14.99 -17.64 -3.71
CA GLN A 65 -16.39 -17.51 -4.15
C GLN A 65 -16.72 -16.18 -4.84
N LYS A 66 -15.74 -15.27 -4.99
CA LYS A 66 -15.97 -13.97 -5.64
C LYS A 66 -15.13 -13.88 -6.90
N ASP A 67 -15.75 -13.57 -8.02
CA ASP A 67 -15.02 -13.25 -9.25
C ASP A 67 -14.56 -11.78 -9.24
N LEU A 68 -13.47 -11.52 -9.97
CA LEU A 68 -13.06 -10.15 -10.26
C LEU A 68 -14.06 -9.55 -11.24
N SER A 69 -14.85 -8.59 -10.79
CA SER A 69 -15.80 -7.87 -11.64
C SER A 69 -15.13 -6.85 -12.56
N VAL A 70 -14.00 -6.28 -12.12
CA VAL A 70 -13.23 -5.27 -12.85
C VAL A 70 -11.74 -5.56 -12.65
N PRO A 71 -10.90 -5.39 -13.69
CA PRO A 71 -9.45 -5.49 -13.54
C PRO A 71 -8.94 -4.46 -12.52
N PRO A 72 -8.14 -4.86 -11.53
CA PRO A 72 -7.52 -3.92 -10.61
C PRO A 72 -6.49 -3.07 -11.37
N SER A 73 -6.39 -1.80 -10.97
CA SER A 73 -5.39 -0.87 -11.49
C SER A 73 -4.64 -0.27 -10.31
N PHE A 74 -3.33 -0.09 -10.48
CA PHE A 74 -2.47 0.47 -9.44
C PHE A 74 -1.72 1.67 -10.01
N HIS A 75 -1.81 2.78 -9.29
CA HIS A 75 -0.95 3.93 -9.52
C HIS A 75 0.40 3.71 -8.82
N SER A 76 1.48 4.21 -9.40
CA SER A 76 2.81 4.12 -8.81
C SER A 76 3.62 5.38 -9.08
N ARG A 77 4.54 5.69 -8.15
CA ARG A 77 5.49 6.80 -8.24
C ARG A 77 6.84 6.40 -7.67
N VAL A 78 7.93 6.98 -8.17
CA VAL A 78 9.28 6.81 -7.60
C VAL A 78 9.58 8.03 -6.76
N ILE A 79 10.08 7.80 -5.55
CA ILE A 79 10.59 8.85 -4.67
C ILE A 79 12.08 8.58 -4.45
N SER A 80 12.92 9.57 -4.73
CA SER A 80 14.34 9.49 -4.41
C SER A 80 14.57 9.99 -2.99
N CYS A 81 15.07 9.12 -2.11
CA CYS A 81 15.49 9.51 -0.77
C CYS A 81 16.99 9.80 -0.80
N ALA A 82 17.38 11.05 -0.54
CA ALA A 82 18.78 11.48 -0.62
C ALA A 82 19.67 10.84 0.47
N SER A 83 19.08 10.43 1.59
CA SER A 83 19.76 9.82 2.72
C SER A 83 18.89 8.76 3.42
N MET A 84 19.49 8.03 4.35
CA MET A 84 18.77 7.04 5.15
C MET A 84 17.72 7.71 6.06
N GLU A 85 18.03 8.88 6.59
CA GLU A 85 17.15 9.66 7.45
C GLU A 85 15.88 10.09 6.68
N VAL A 86 16.02 10.49 5.42
CA VAL A 86 14.87 10.82 4.55
C VAL A 86 14.00 9.59 4.30
N LEU A 87 14.61 8.42 4.07
CA LEU A 87 13.87 7.17 3.90
C LEU A 87 13.13 6.78 5.19
N GLN A 88 13.79 6.89 6.35
CA GLN A 88 13.17 6.61 7.64
C GLN A 88 12.02 7.57 7.93
N ALA A 89 12.18 8.86 7.65
CA ALA A 89 11.12 9.86 7.78
C ALA A 89 9.92 9.54 6.87
N TYR A 90 10.17 9.10 5.63
CA TYR A 90 9.11 8.64 4.73
C TYR A 90 8.36 7.43 5.28
N LEU A 91 9.07 6.40 5.75
CA LEU A 91 8.45 5.19 6.31
C LEU A 91 7.68 5.50 7.60
N LEU A 92 8.23 6.34 8.47
CA LEU A 92 7.56 6.82 9.68
C LEU A 92 6.27 7.55 9.32
N TRP A 93 6.32 8.45 8.34
CA TRP A 93 5.12 9.15 7.85
C TRP A 93 4.05 8.16 7.38
N ARG A 94 4.41 7.14 6.60
CA ARG A 94 3.47 6.08 6.18
C ARG A 94 2.90 5.29 7.35
N GLN A 95 3.69 5.03 8.38
CA GLN A 95 3.22 4.36 9.59
C GLN A 95 2.28 5.23 10.43
N THR A 96 2.59 6.51 10.59
CA THR A 96 1.72 7.47 11.30
C THR A 96 0.36 7.57 10.60
N GLU A 97 0.35 7.61 9.27
CA GLU A 97 -0.87 7.71 8.48
C GLU A 97 -1.72 6.44 8.59
N CYS A 98 -1.07 5.27 8.58
CA CYS A 98 -1.71 4.00 8.90
C CYS A 98 -2.35 4.03 10.30
N HIS A 99 -1.61 4.47 11.31
CA HIS A 99 -2.09 4.54 12.69
C HIS A 99 -3.32 5.44 12.83
N THR A 100 -3.22 6.69 12.36
CA THR A 100 -4.31 7.67 12.45
C THR A 100 -5.53 7.22 11.65
N SER A 101 -5.33 6.74 10.42
CA SER A 101 -6.42 6.28 9.56
C SER A 101 -7.12 5.05 10.14
N ASN A 102 -6.36 4.07 10.65
CA ASN A 102 -6.93 2.87 11.23
C ASN A 102 -7.71 3.19 12.52
N LEU A 103 -7.17 4.04 13.40
CA LEU A 103 -7.86 4.48 14.61
C LEU A 103 -9.19 5.17 14.26
N TYR A 104 -9.14 6.16 13.38
CA TYR A 104 -10.33 6.90 12.95
C TYR A 104 -11.38 5.97 12.32
N ASN A 105 -10.99 5.13 11.37
CA ASN A 105 -11.90 4.21 10.69
C ASN A 105 -12.49 3.18 11.65
N THR A 106 -11.71 2.67 12.61
CA THR A 106 -12.21 1.74 13.63
C THR A 106 -13.30 2.40 14.46
N CYS A 107 -13.05 3.61 14.97
CA CYS A 107 -14.04 4.37 15.74
C CYS A 107 -15.29 4.67 14.89
N LEU A 108 -15.10 5.12 13.64
CA LEU A 108 -16.18 5.46 12.73
C LEU A 108 -17.10 4.27 12.49
N TRP A 109 -16.53 3.12 12.10
CA TRP A 109 -17.32 1.94 11.80
C TRP A 109 -17.95 1.31 13.03
N LYS A 110 -17.34 1.46 14.22
CA LYS A 110 -17.99 1.07 15.49
C LYS A 110 -19.22 1.92 15.80
N LEU A 111 -19.16 3.24 15.55
CA LEU A 111 -20.33 4.12 15.70
C LEU A 111 -21.43 3.76 14.69
N VAL A 112 -21.07 3.50 13.44
CA VAL A 112 -22.04 3.08 12.41
C VAL A 112 -22.72 1.76 12.78
N VAL A 113 -21.94 0.76 13.20
CA VAL A 113 -22.48 -0.53 13.67
C VAL A 113 -23.36 -0.36 14.92
N SER A 114 -23.13 0.66 15.76
CA SER A 114 -23.97 0.97 16.92
C SER A 114 -25.31 1.64 16.58
N GLY A 115 -25.60 1.88 15.29
CA GLY A 115 -26.87 2.44 14.82
C GLY A 115 -26.82 3.92 14.46
N LYS A 116 -25.63 4.57 14.47
CA LYS A 116 -25.46 5.93 13.94
C LYS A 116 -25.39 5.90 12.42
N SER A 117 -25.92 6.93 11.77
CA SER A 117 -25.61 7.17 10.37
C SER A 117 -24.14 7.55 10.19
N GLU A 118 -23.58 7.31 8.99
CA GLU A 118 -22.21 7.74 8.69
C GLU A 118 -21.99 9.25 8.92
N LYS A 119 -23.01 10.07 8.64
CA LYS A 119 -22.95 11.51 8.83
C LYS A 119 -22.84 11.85 10.31
N GLU A 120 -23.70 11.27 11.16
CA GLU A 120 -23.63 11.48 12.61
C GLU A 120 -22.30 10.97 13.19
N ALA A 121 -21.84 9.79 12.77
CA ALA A 121 -20.58 9.23 13.22
C ALA A 121 -19.39 10.14 12.88
N LYS A 122 -19.36 10.70 11.66
CA LYS A 122 -18.34 11.69 11.24
C LYS A 122 -18.39 12.97 12.07
N GLU A 123 -19.58 13.48 12.39
CA GLU A 123 -19.72 14.67 13.24
C GLU A 123 -19.27 14.42 14.70
N ILE A 124 -19.53 13.22 15.25
CA ILE A 124 -19.02 12.83 16.58
C ILE A 124 -17.49 12.83 16.60
N LEU A 125 -16.85 12.29 15.55
CA LEU A 125 -15.39 12.17 15.48
C LEU A 125 -14.67 13.48 15.12
N LYS A 126 -15.35 14.43 14.47
CA LYS A 126 -14.78 15.77 14.19
C LYS A 126 -14.39 16.54 15.43
N VAL A 127 -15.02 16.27 16.58
CA VAL A 127 -14.71 16.94 17.85
C VAL A 127 -13.37 16.46 18.43
N LEU A 128 -12.81 15.36 17.91
CA LEU A 128 -11.60 14.70 18.43
C LEU A 128 -10.35 14.94 17.57
N THR A 129 -10.47 15.72 16.49
CA THR A 129 -9.36 16.12 15.59
C THR A 129 -9.20 17.62 15.59
#